data_AF-K1RUI9-F1
#
_entry.id   AF-K1RUI9-F1
#
_cell.length_a   1.000
_cell.length_b   1.000
_cell.length_c   1.000
_cell.angle_alpha   90.00
_cell.angle_beta   90.00
_cell.angle_gamma   90.00
#
_symmetry.space_group_name_H-M   'P 1'
#
loop_
_entity.id
_entity.type
_entity.pdbx_description
1 polymer ?
#
loop_
_entity_poly.entity_id
_entity_poly.type
_entity_poly.pdbx_seq_one_letter_code
_entity_poly.pdbx_strand_id
1 'polypeptide(L)'
;LLEINMNNLMADFIAFAGHKNLYGPFGTSGFFVRKGTKINPFIAGGTGSDSLNLNMPKTIPAMLEPASPNIVAVAGMEAALDETIGQISDFETKEKELTEYLSKRTTKK
;
A
#
# COMPACT_ATOMS: atom_id res chain seq x y z
N LEU A 1 -8.74 -9.18 5.65
CA LEU A 1 -8.08 -7.85 5.72
C LEU A 1 -8.08 -7.40 7.17
N LEU A 2 -6.97 -6.86 7.70
CA LEU A 2 -6.93 -6.33 9.06
C LEU A 2 -6.93 -4.80 9.02
N GLU A 3 -7.68 -4.18 9.93
CA GLU A 3 -7.62 -2.73 10.11
C GLU A 3 -6.26 -2.34 10.68
N ILE A 4 -5.52 -1.52 9.94
CA ILE A 4 -4.22 -1.02 10.35
C ILE A 4 -4.27 0.50 10.41
N ASN A 5 -4.18 1.05 11.62
CA ASN A 5 -4.00 2.47 11.83
C ASN A 5 -2.50 2.79 12.00
N MET A 6 -1.92 3.44 10.99
CA MET A 6 -0.50 3.77 10.94
C MET A 6 -0.06 4.73 12.06
N ASN A 7 -0.98 5.55 12.60
CA ASN A 7 -0.67 6.44 13.72
C ASN A 7 -0.49 5.67 15.03
N ASN A 8 -1.16 4.53 15.16
CA ASN A 8 -1.12 3.69 16.36
C ASN A 8 0.04 2.70 16.34
N LEU A 9 0.61 2.42 15.16
CA LEU A 9 1.81 1.61 15.03
C LEU A 9 3.03 2.42 15.46
N MET A 10 3.91 1.86 16.27
CA MET A 10 5.21 2.46 16.63
C MET A 10 6.27 2.20 15.56
N ALA A 11 5.97 2.53 14.30
CA ALA A 11 6.85 2.31 13.15
C ALA A 11 7.16 3.60 12.39
N ASP A 12 8.42 3.86 12.07
CA ASP A 12 8.80 5.03 11.27
C ASP A 12 8.46 4.89 9.79
N PHE A 13 8.49 3.65 9.30
CA PHE A 13 8.17 3.29 7.93
C PHE A 13 7.26 2.07 7.91
N ILE A 14 6.26 2.09 7.03
CA ILE A 14 5.38 0.94 6.76
C ILE A 14 5.28 0.79 5.26
N ALA A 15 5.54 -0.39 4.71
CA ALA A 15 5.43 -0.67 3.28
C ALA A 15 4.41 -1.79 3.05
N PHE A 16 3.70 -1.72 1.93
CA PHE A 16 2.71 -2.73 1.55
C PHE A 16 2.68 -2.95 0.04
N ALA A 17 2.25 -4.15 -0.35
CA ALA A 17 1.98 -4.50 -1.74
C ALA A 17 0.48 -4.40 -2.03
N GLY A 18 0.11 -3.83 -3.19
CA GLY A 18 -1.29 -3.68 -3.58
C GLY A 18 -1.97 -5.02 -3.91
N HIS A 19 -1.24 -5.92 -4.59
CA HIS A 19 -1.77 -7.20 -5.10
C HIS A 19 -1.99 -8.32 -4.06
N LYS A 20 -1.93 -8.01 -2.77
CA LYS A 20 -2.21 -8.96 -1.69
C LYS A 20 -3.60 -8.68 -1.13
N ASN A 21 -3.67 -8.28 0.13
CA ASN A 21 -4.93 -8.08 0.82
C ASN A 21 -5.66 -6.80 0.39
N LEU A 22 -5.01 -5.92 -0.39
CA LEU A 22 -5.67 -4.74 -0.96
C LEU A 22 -6.35 -5.03 -2.30
N TYR A 23 -6.24 -6.27 -2.80
CA TYR A 23 -6.89 -6.74 -4.03
C TYR A 23 -6.58 -5.92 -5.30
N GLY A 24 -5.57 -5.05 -5.24
CA GLY A 24 -5.11 -4.27 -6.38
C GLY A 24 -4.34 -5.10 -7.40
N PRO A 25 -3.99 -4.53 -8.55
CA PRO A 25 -3.20 -5.22 -9.56
C PRO A 25 -1.70 -5.28 -9.18
N PHE A 26 -0.97 -6.19 -9.84
CA PHE A 26 0.49 -6.15 -9.84
C PHE A 26 1.01 -4.80 -10.35
N GLY A 27 2.19 -4.40 -9.88
CA GLY A 27 2.77 -3.09 -10.23
C GLY A 27 2.21 -1.92 -9.40
N THR A 28 1.45 -2.19 -8.34
CA THR A 28 1.11 -1.21 -7.29
C THR A 28 1.59 -1.61 -5.91
N SER A 29 2.01 -0.60 -5.16
CA SER A 29 2.46 -0.69 -3.77
C SER A 29 2.44 0.71 -3.19
N GLY A 30 2.61 0.81 -1.87
CA GLY A 30 2.79 2.09 -1.21
C GLY A 30 3.59 1.94 0.06
N PHE A 31 3.97 3.09 0.62
CA PHE A 31 4.57 3.14 1.92
C PHE A 31 4.18 4.43 2.64
N PHE A 32 4.26 4.38 3.96
CA PHE A 32 4.05 5.51 4.85
C PHE A 32 5.39 5.88 5.48
N VAL A 33 5.59 7.19 5.64
CA VAL A 33 6.72 7.78 6.36
C VAL A 33 6.15 8.59 7.50
N ARG A 34 6.56 8.27 8.73
CA ARG A 34 6.15 9.03 9.91
C ARG A 34 6.60 10.49 9.77
N LYS A 35 5.72 11.42 10.15
CA LYS A 35 6.04 12.85 10.14
C LYS A 35 7.29 13.12 11.00
N GLY A 36 8.27 13.82 10.42
CA GLY A 36 9.54 14.13 11.06
C GLY A 36 10.65 13.11 10.80
N THR A 37 10.32 11.94 10.27
CA THR A 37 11.31 10.95 9.84
C THR A 37 11.98 11.40 8.55
N LYS A 38 13.32 11.38 8.53
CA LYS A 38 14.10 11.73 7.35
C LYS A 38 14.19 10.54 6.40
N ILE A 39 13.98 10.79 5.12
CA ILE A 39 14.19 9.84 4.04
C ILE A 39 14.81 10.56 2.85
N ASN A 40 15.78 9.91 2.21
CA ASN A 40 16.46 10.41 1.01
C ASN A 40 16.01 9.59 -0.20
N PRO A 41 15.97 10.17 -1.40
CA PRO A 41 15.64 9.43 -2.60
C PRO A 41 16.70 8.35 -2.86
N PHE A 42 16.27 7.12 -3.10
CA PHE A 42 17.14 6.03 -3.51
C PHE A 42 17.24 5.93 -5.04
N ILE A 43 16.11 6.13 -5.73
CA ILE A 43 16.01 6.18 -7.18
C ILE A 43 15.74 7.63 -7.58
N ALA A 44 16.40 8.10 -8.63
CA ALA A 44 16.23 9.44 -9.18
C ALA A 44 16.10 9.36 -10.71
N GLY A 45 15.43 10.35 -11.29
CA GLY A 45 15.20 10.44 -12.72
C GLY A 45 14.16 11.52 -13.02
N GLY A 46 13.74 11.63 -14.29
CA GLY A 46 12.66 12.53 -14.65
C GLY A 46 11.37 12.15 -13.94
N THR A 47 10.66 13.12 -13.36
CA THR A 47 9.36 12.91 -12.70
C THR A 47 8.17 13.01 -13.65
N GLY A 48 8.41 13.50 -14.88
CA GLY A 48 7.34 13.84 -15.82
C GLY A 48 6.52 15.08 -15.45
N SER A 49 6.82 15.73 -14.31
CA SER A 49 6.11 16.92 -13.81
C SER A 49 6.94 18.20 -13.83
N ASP A 50 8.26 18.12 -13.62
CA ASP A 50 9.19 19.26 -13.66
C ASP A 50 10.39 18.95 -14.57
N SER A 51 10.13 18.85 -15.88
CA SER A 51 11.09 18.37 -16.88
C SER A 51 12.33 19.27 -17.08
N LEU A 52 12.28 20.51 -16.62
CA LEU A 52 13.39 21.48 -16.76
C LEU A 52 14.34 21.46 -15.56
N ASN A 53 13.95 20.81 -14.47
CA ASN A 53 14.75 20.73 -13.27
C ASN A 53 15.56 19.42 -13.25
N LEU A 54 16.88 19.56 -13.19
CA LEU A 54 17.80 18.42 -13.14
C LEU A 54 17.85 17.75 -11.76
N ASN A 55 17.29 18.39 -10.73
CA ASN A 55 17.23 17.84 -9.39
C ASN A 55 15.86 17.21 -9.12
N MET A 56 15.85 16.12 -8.36
CA MET A 56 14.59 15.61 -7.80
C MET A 56 13.90 16.68 -6.97
N PRO A 57 12.54 16.67 -6.91
CA PRO A 57 11.80 17.46 -5.94
C PRO A 57 12.32 17.21 -4.51
N LYS A 58 12.13 18.17 -3.62
CA LYS A 58 12.57 18.07 -2.20
C LYS A 58 11.45 17.67 -1.25
N THR A 59 10.23 17.51 -1.76
CA THR A 59 9.02 17.24 -0.98
C THR A 59 8.56 15.80 -1.19
N ILE A 60 8.06 15.18 -0.13
CA ILE A 60 7.36 13.90 -0.20
C ILE A 60 5.91 14.17 -0.68
N PRO A 61 5.35 13.35 -1.58
CA PRO A 61 5.93 12.11 -2.12
C PRO A 61 6.81 12.29 -3.36
N ALA A 62 6.77 13.44 -4.03
CA ALA A 62 7.38 13.66 -5.34
C ALA A 62 8.88 13.34 -5.43
N MET A 63 9.64 13.50 -4.34
CA MET A 63 11.06 13.13 -4.28
C MET A 63 11.30 11.61 -4.33
N LEU A 64 10.27 10.78 -4.08
CA LEU A 64 10.33 9.33 -3.98
C LEU A 64 9.63 8.62 -5.17
N GLU A 65 9.08 9.38 -6.12
CA GLU A 65 8.33 8.87 -7.27
C GLU A 65 8.96 9.34 -8.60
N PRO A 66 10.18 8.84 -8.93
CA PRO A 66 10.76 9.09 -10.24
C PRO A 66 10.03 8.28 -11.31
N ALA A 67 10.22 8.70 -12.57
CA ALA A 67 9.60 8.15 -13.78
C ALA A 67 8.08 8.37 -13.85
N SER A 68 7.51 8.00 -15.00
CA SER A 68 6.06 8.05 -15.19
C SER A 68 5.38 6.97 -14.33
N PRO A 69 4.30 7.30 -13.61
CA PRO A 69 3.60 6.33 -12.77
C PRO A 69 2.90 5.28 -13.62
N ASN A 70 2.71 4.08 -13.06
CA ASN A 70 1.93 3.02 -13.70
C ASN A 70 0.43 3.32 -13.56
N ILE A 71 -0.08 4.24 -14.39
CA ILE A 71 -1.45 4.75 -14.30
C ILE A 71 -2.53 3.67 -14.40
N VAL A 72 -2.29 2.59 -15.15
CA VAL A 72 -3.24 1.48 -15.29
C VAL A 72 -3.35 0.71 -13.98
N ALA A 73 -2.20 0.45 -13.34
CA ALA A 73 -2.18 -0.24 -12.07
C ALA A 73 -2.77 0.64 -10.95
N VAL A 74 -2.51 1.95 -10.97
CA VAL A 74 -3.11 2.92 -10.04
C VAL A 74 -4.64 2.95 -10.17
N ALA A 75 -5.18 2.99 -11.39
CA ALA A 75 -6.64 2.94 -11.60
C ALA A 75 -7.25 1.61 -11.11
N GLY A 76 -6.57 0.48 -11.31
CA GLY A 76 -7.04 -0.80 -10.76
C GLY A 76 -6.96 -0.85 -9.23
N MET A 77 -6.00 -0.17 -8.63
CA MET A 77 -5.90 -0.03 -7.17
C MET A 77 -7.03 0.83 -6.60
N GLU A 78 -7.36 1.94 -7.27
CA GLU A 78 -8.51 2.78 -6.92
C GLU A 78 -9.81 1.97 -6.90
N ALA A 79 -10.10 1.23 -7.98
CA ALA A 79 -11.27 0.37 -8.06
C ALA A 79 -11.31 -0.69 -6.94
N ALA A 80 -10.18 -1.31 -6.61
CA ALA A 80 -10.10 -2.28 -5.51
C ALA A 80 -10.35 -1.62 -4.14
N LEU A 81 -9.90 -0.38 -3.95
CA LEU A 81 -10.14 0.37 -2.72
C LEU A 81 -11.60 0.80 -2.59
N ASP A 82 -12.23 1.25 -3.68
CA ASP A 82 -13.66 1.60 -3.68
C ASP A 82 -14.55 0.42 -3.25
N GLU A 83 -14.18 -0.80 -3.65
CA GLU A 83 -14.90 -2.03 -3.27
C GLU A 83 -14.60 -2.50 -1.84
N THR A 84 -13.48 -2.09 -1.23
CA THR A 84 -13.02 -2.67 0.05
C THR A 84 -13.08 -1.72 1.24
N ILE A 85 -13.03 -0.40 1.00
CA ILE A 85 -13.13 0.62 2.04
C ILE A 85 -14.50 0.50 2.73
N GLY A 86 -14.49 0.54 4.06
CA GLY A 86 -15.69 0.40 4.89
C GLY A 86 -16.17 -1.04 5.11
N GLN A 87 -15.62 -2.03 4.40
CA GLN A 87 -16.00 -3.45 4.51
C GLN A 87 -14.94 -4.31 5.22
N ILE A 88 -13.89 -3.68 5.75
CA ILE A 88 -12.72 -4.37 6.34
C ILE A 88 -13.13 -5.33 7.47
N SER A 89 -14.05 -4.90 8.35
CA SER A 89 -14.54 -5.71 9.47
C SER A 89 -15.27 -6.98 9.01
N ASP A 90 -16.00 -6.88 7.90
CA ASP A 90 -16.78 -7.98 7.35
C ASP A 90 -15.84 -9.03 6.74
N PHE A 91 -14.80 -8.57 6.02
CA PHE A 91 -13.74 -9.43 5.53
C PHE A 91 -12.98 -10.11 6.67
N GLU A 92 -12.62 -9.38 7.73
CA GLU A 92 -11.94 -9.97 8.89
C GLU A 92 -12.79 -11.05 9.55
N THR A 93 -14.09 -10.78 9.76
CA THR A 93 -15.02 -11.73 10.35
C THR A 93 -15.12 -12.99 9.50
N LYS A 94 -15.23 -12.83 8.18
CA LYS A 94 -15.33 -13.97 7.26
C LYS A 94 -14.03 -14.78 7.19
N GLU A 95 -12.88 -14.11 7.15
CA GLU A 95 -11.57 -14.77 7.19
C GLU A 95 -11.39 -15.59 8.47
N LYS A 96 -11.77 -15.06 9.64
CA LYS A 96 -11.72 -15.79 10.91
C LYS A 96 -12.61 -17.02 10.90
N GLU A 97 -13.86 -16.89 10.47
CA GLU A 97 -14.82 -18.00 10.37
C GLU A 97 -14.26 -19.14 9.49
N LEU A 98 -13.77 -18.81 8.29
CA LEU A 98 -13.21 -19.79 7.36
C LEU A 98 -11.92 -20.43 7.89
N THR A 99 -11.07 -19.65 8.54
CA THR A 99 -9.82 -20.14 9.15
C THR A 99 -10.10 -21.11 10.29
N GLU A 100 -11.07 -20.81 11.16
CA GLU A 100 -11.50 -21.71 12.23
C GLU A 100 -12.11 -23.00 11.68
N TYR A 101 -12.97 -22.89 10.66
CA TYR A 101 -13.57 -24.04 10.00
C TYR A 101 -12.50 -24.98 9.43
N LEU A 102 -11.52 -24.43 8.71
CA LEU A 102 -10.42 -25.20 8.14
C LEU A 102 -9.57 -25.84 9.24
N SER A 103 -9.25 -25.08 10.29
CA SER A 103 -8.44 -25.56 11.43
C SER A 103 -9.10 -26.75 12.13
N LYS A 104 -10.40 -26.65 12.46
CA LYS A 104 -11.17 -27.75 13.09
C LYS A 104 -11.22 -29.01 12.23
N ARG A 105 -11.23 -28.86 10.90
CA ARG A 105 -11.31 -29.99 9.97
C ARG A 105 -9.96 -30.68 9.75
N THR A 106 -8.86 -29.95 9.89
CA THR A 106 -7.50 -30.45 9.71
C THR A 106 -6.88 -31.00 11.00
N THR A 107 -7.33 -30.56 12.18
CA THR A 107 -6.88 -31.07 13.49
C THR A 107 -7.66 -32.29 14.00
N LYS A 108 -8.78 -32.65 13.37
CA LYS A 108 -9.43 -33.95 13.59
C LYS A 108 -8.60 -35.07 12.94
N LYS A 109 -7.54 -35.50 13.64
CA LYS A 109 -6.94 -36.82 13.52
C LYS A 109 -7.33 -37.66 14.72
#